data_AF-A0A942IJD0-F1
#
_entry.id   AF-A0A942IJD0-F1
#
_cell.length_a   1.000
_cell.length_b   1.000
_cell.length_c   1.000
_cell.angle_alpha   90.00
_cell.angle_beta   90.00
_cell.angle_gamma   90.00
#
_symmetry.space_group_name_H-M   'P 1'
#
loop_
_entity.id
_entity.type
_entity.pdbx_description
1 polymer ?
#
loop_
_entity_poly.entity_id
_entity_poly.type
_entity_poly.pdbx_seq_one_letter_code
_entity_poly.pdbx_strand_id
1 'polypeptide(L)'
;MTRLAQYIEAAERENTRRSYASAIRHFEIEWKGLLPSTADAIARYLADHATTLAINTLRQRLAALSRWHTDQGFPDPSKSVLVRQVLKGIRSVHAVPEKRARPLELAVLERVAQWLDTAISNAAQMGDAQALLRHTRNRSVLLLGFWRGFRSDELVNLRVENVEVKPGEGLTCYLGRSKGDRQLQGRVFKCPALSRLCPVIAFNAWVSLAGLTEGPVFRKINRWGHVAEDALHAHSLIALLRNLLSEAGVVAPEEYSSHSMRRGFAGWARASGWDIKELMEYVGWKDVKSAMRYLDASDSNLQARFEQGLTALVPAVPQPPPPLLLLTEQVEGPRLLAEGTTPVAVLRVTMVLARSSKQSRGLARGHRLIEQTCFERFAMQRLNTEGTLYELAVPYLSRDLLDEVIATLLDDMYRIAEDNQCLLETAFHEPATDTYWD
;
A
#
# COMPACT_ATOMS: atom_id res chain seq x y z
N MET A 1 -25.10 -23.95 20.68
CA MET A 1 -25.23 -22.83 19.73
C MET A 1 -26.21 -23.23 18.63
N THR A 2 -27.13 -22.34 18.23
CA THR A 2 -28.02 -22.58 17.09
C THR A 2 -27.24 -22.42 15.78
N ARG A 3 -27.63 -23.11 14.70
CA ARG A 3 -27.00 -22.93 13.37
C ARG A 3 -27.03 -21.47 12.92
N LEU A 4 -28.10 -20.74 13.24
CA LEU A 4 -28.23 -19.31 12.98
C LEU A 4 -27.14 -18.48 13.68
N ALA A 5 -26.91 -18.72 14.97
CA ALA A 5 -25.87 -18.02 15.73
C ALA A 5 -24.47 -18.28 15.15
N GLN A 6 -24.19 -19.51 14.71
CA GLN A 6 -22.92 -19.86 14.07
C GLN A 6 -22.69 -19.08 12.77
N TYR A 7 -23.71 -18.92 11.92
CA TYR A 7 -23.57 -18.16 10.67
C TYR A 7 -23.43 -16.66 10.91
N ILE A 8 -24.17 -16.11 11.87
CA ILE A 8 -24.02 -14.70 12.29
C ILE A 8 -22.61 -14.46 12.82
N GLU A 9 -22.09 -15.37 13.65
CA GLU A 9 -20.73 -15.27 14.18
C GLU A 9 -19.66 -15.37 13.08
N ALA A 10 -19.86 -16.25 12.10
CA ALA A 10 -18.94 -16.48 10.98
C ALA A 10 -18.91 -15.33 9.96
N ALA A 11 -19.98 -14.53 9.87
CA ALA A 11 -20.08 -13.38 8.97
C ALA A 11 -19.10 -12.25 9.36
N GLU A 12 -18.71 -12.17 10.62
CA GLU A 12 -17.77 -11.17 11.11
C GLU A 12 -16.38 -11.73 11.40
N ARG A 13 -15.35 -10.91 11.18
CA ARG A 13 -13.98 -11.27 11.56
C ARG A 13 -13.84 -11.15 13.08
N GLU A 14 -13.23 -12.15 13.70
CA GLU A 14 -12.95 -12.18 15.15
C GLU A 14 -12.29 -10.89 15.66
N ASN A 15 -11.29 -10.38 14.93
CA ASN A 15 -10.63 -9.11 15.28
C ASN A 15 -11.58 -7.91 15.26
N THR A 16 -12.51 -7.86 14.30
CA THR A 16 -13.52 -6.78 14.24
C THR A 16 -14.41 -6.85 15.47
N ARG A 17 -14.94 -8.04 15.78
CA ARG A 17 -15.81 -8.29 16.95
C ARG A 17 -15.14 -7.87 18.25
N ARG A 18 -13.91 -8.33 18.50
CA ARG A 18 -13.12 -7.96 19.68
C ARG A 18 -12.85 -6.46 19.75
N SER A 19 -12.49 -5.84 18.63
CA SER A 19 -12.23 -4.40 18.58
C SER A 19 -13.48 -3.56 18.84
N TYR A 20 -14.65 -4.01 18.37
CA TYR A 20 -15.92 -3.33 18.57
C TYR A 20 -16.38 -3.50 20.02
N ALA A 21 -16.33 -4.72 20.56
CA ALA A 21 -16.64 -4.98 21.96
C ALA A 21 -15.77 -4.13 22.92
N SER A 22 -14.47 -3.98 22.61
CA SER A 22 -13.58 -3.10 23.38
C SER A 22 -13.95 -1.63 23.26
N ALA A 23 -14.37 -1.17 22.07
CA ALA A 23 -14.79 0.20 21.86
C ALA A 23 -16.08 0.54 22.62
N ILE A 24 -17.07 -0.37 22.59
CA ILE A 24 -18.32 -0.24 23.34
C ILE A 24 -18.04 -0.20 24.84
N ARG A 25 -17.24 -1.14 25.36
CA ARG A 25 -16.86 -1.16 26.78
C ARG A 25 -16.22 0.15 27.22
N HIS A 26 -15.32 0.69 26.42
CA HIS A 26 -14.67 1.96 26.75
C HIS A 26 -15.64 3.13 26.71
N PHE A 27 -16.64 3.13 25.83
CA PHE A 27 -17.67 4.16 25.82
C PHE A 27 -18.56 4.06 27.07
N GLU A 28 -19.11 2.88 27.36
CA GLU A 28 -20.08 2.69 28.44
C GLU A 28 -19.45 2.66 29.84
N ILE A 29 -18.29 1.99 30.00
CA ILE A 29 -17.69 1.75 31.32
C ILE A 29 -16.65 2.82 31.64
N GLU A 30 -15.68 3.03 30.73
CA GLU A 30 -14.55 3.92 31.01
C GLU A 30 -14.96 5.40 30.91
N TRP A 31 -15.66 5.77 29.82
CA TRP A 31 -16.15 7.14 29.62
C TRP A 31 -17.53 7.40 30.24
N LYS A 32 -18.23 6.34 30.68
CA LYS A 32 -19.57 6.41 31.30
C LYS A 32 -20.66 7.00 30.39
N GLY A 33 -20.54 6.74 29.09
CA GLY A 33 -21.57 7.05 28.10
C GLY A 33 -22.76 6.12 28.21
N LEU A 34 -23.93 6.58 27.78
CA LEU A 34 -25.15 5.78 27.75
C LEU A 34 -25.46 5.35 26.32
N LEU A 35 -25.79 4.08 26.14
CA LEU A 35 -26.32 3.53 24.89
C LEU A 35 -27.81 3.17 25.09
N PRO A 36 -28.71 3.54 24.15
CA PRO A 36 -28.47 4.33 22.93
C PRO A 36 -28.02 5.77 23.24
N SER A 37 -27.10 6.29 22.43
CA SER A 37 -26.46 7.59 22.62
C SER A 37 -27.08 8.67 21.72
N THR A 38 -26.86 9.94 22.07
CA THR A 38 -27.15 11.07 21.19
C THR A 38 -25.93 11.47 20.36
N ALA A 39 -26.16 12.23 19.28
CA ALA A 39 -25.09 12.82 18.47
C ALA A 39 -24.15 13.70 19.31
N ASP A 40 -24.70 14.45 20.27
CA ASP A 40 -23.95 15.34 21.14
C ASP A 40 -23.05 14.57 22.13
N ALA A 41 -23.55 13.48 22.71
CA ALA A 41 -22.75 12.62 23.57
C ALA A 41 -21.60 11.93 22.80
N ILE A 42 -21.85 11.44 21.57
CA ILE A 42 -20.79 10.89 20.72
C ILE A 42 -19.76 11.97 20.36
N ALA A 43 -20.23 13.18 20.01
CA ALA A 43 -19.35 14.30 19.69
C ALA A 43 -18.43 14.66 20.86
N ARG A 44 -18.97 14.74 22.09
CA ARG A 44 -18.19 14.97 23.32
C ARG A 44 -17.19 13.84 23.57
N TYR A 45 -17.62 12.58 23.46
CA TYR A 45 -16.71 11.44 23.59
C TYR A 45 -15.50 11.51 22.67
N LEU A 46 -15.71 11.88 21.39
CA LEU A 46 -14.63 12.03 20.43
C LEU A 46 -13.72 13.21 20.77
N ALA A 47 -14.29 14.34 21.21
CA ALA A 47 -13.53 15.53 21.59
C ALA A 47 -12.66 15.29 22.84
N ASP A 48 -13.20 14.64 23.87
CA ASP A 48 -12.50 14.33 25.12
C ASP A 48 -11.24 13.47 24.89
N HIS A 49 -11.25 12.66 23.83
CA HIS A 49 -10.15 11.75 23.47
C HIS A 49 -9.33 12.23 22.28
N ALA A 50 -9.57 13.45 21.80
CA ALA A 50 -8.91 14.00 20.61
C ALA A 50 -7.38 14.15 20.80
N THR A 51 -6.94 14.44 22.02
CA THR A 51 -5.53 14.65 22.37
C THR A 51 -4.80 13.36 22.71
N THR A 52 -5.51 12.33 23.15
CA THR A 52 -4.93 11.07 23.67
C THR A 52 -4.98 9.93 22.66
N LEU A 53 -5.97 9.91 21.76
CA LEU A 53 -6.16 8.85 20.79
C LEU A 53 -5.91 9.33 19.36
N ALA A 54 -5.26 8.46 18.57
CA ALA A 54 -5.11 8.69 17.14
C ALA A 54 -6.49 8.76 16.44
N ILE A 55 -6.60 9.60 15.41
CA ILE A 55 -7.85 9.78 14.65
C ILE A 55 -8.42 8.47 14.08
N ASN A 56 -7.56 7.54 13.68
CA ASN A 56 -7.98 6.23 13.18
C ASN A 56 -8.63 5.38 14.29
N THR A 57 -8.14 5.50 15.53
CA THR A 57 -8.73 4.86 16.71
C THR A 57 -10.11 5.47 17.01
N LEU A 58 -10.22 6.80 16.96
CA LEU A 58 -11.51 7.49 17.15
C LEU A 58 -12.55 7.08 16.09
N ARG A 59 -12.14 6.96 14.83
CA ARG A 59 -12.99 6.47 13.74
C ARG A 59 -13.43 5.01 13.93
N GLN A 60 -12.52 4.15 14.39
CA GLN A 60 -12.86 2.75 14.67
C GLN A 60 -13.88 2.66 15.81
N ARG A 61 -13.70 3.45 16.87
CA ARG A 61 -14.63 3.52 17.99
C ARG A 61 -15.99 4.05 17.54
N LEU A 62 -16.00 5.08 16.70
CA LEU A 62 -17.23 5.61 16.10
C LEU A 62 -17.96 4.56 15.26
N ALA A 63 -17.23 3.76 14.48
CA ALA A 63 -17.81 2.67 13.69
C ALA A 63 -18.41 1.57 14.59
N ALA A 64 -17.78 1.26 15.72
CA ALA A 64 -18.33 0.34 16.71
C ALA A 64 -19.64 0.86 17.31
N LEU A 65 -19.69 2.15 17.68
CA LEU A 65 -20.91 2.79 18.18
C LEU A 65 -22.01 2.83 17.12
N SER A 66 -21.68 3.16 15.87
CA SER A 66 -22.61 3.10 14.72
C SER A 66 -23.20 1.70 14.55
N ARG A 67 -22.34 0.67 14.60
CA ARG A 67 -22.73 -0.73 14.49
C ARG A 67 -23.67 -1.14 15.62
N TRP A 68 -23.33 -0.79 16.87
CA TRP A 68 -24.19 -1.07 18.03
C TRP A 68 -25.59 -0.50 17.85
N HIS A 69 -25.75 0.76 17.42
CA HIS A 69 -27.08 1.35 17.22
C HIS A 69 -27.86 0.61 16.14
N THR A 70 -27.19 0.31 15.02
CA THR A 70 -27.81 -0.38 13.88
C THR A 70 -28.25 -1.80 14.26
N ASP A 71 -27.42 -2.56 14.98
CA ASP A 71 -27.70 -3.94 15.37
C ASP A 71 -28.82 -4.03 16.41
N GLN A 72 -28.98 -2.99 17.23
CA GLN A 72 -30.07 -2.86 18.20
C GLN A 72 -31.34 -2.19 17.62
N GLY A 73 -31.33 -1.81 16.34
CA GLY A 73 -32.48 -1.21 15.65
C GLY A 73 -32.72 0.27 15.94
N PHE A 74 -31.76 0.98 16.54
CA PHE A 74 -31.85 2.42 16.80
C PHE A 74 -31.34 3.24 15.61
N PRO A 75 -31.84 4.48 15.42
CA PRO A 75 -31.23 5.44 14.50
C PRO A 75 -29.75 5.67 14.85
N ASP A 76 -28.91 5.85 13.84
CA ASP A 76 -27.47 5.98 14.03
C ASP A 76 -27.03 7.46 14.22
N PRO A 77 -26.75 7.90 15.47
CA PRO A 77 -26.30 9.28 15.76
C PRO A 77 -24.90 9.61 15.25
N SER A 78 -24.08 8.59 14.92
CA SER A 78 -22.68 8.77 14.51
C SER A 78 -22.55 9.46 13.14
N LYS A 79 -23.59 9.41 12.31
CA LYS A 79 -23.63 9.98 10.96
C LYS A 79 -24.06 11.45 10.94
N SER A 80 -24.43 12.00 12.09
CA SER A 80 -24.85 13.40 12.23
C SER A 80 -23.79 14.39 11.73
N VAL A 81 -24.25 15.57 11.31
CA VAL A 81 -23.36 16.66 10.84
C VAL A 81 -22.40 17.08 11.95
N LEU A 82 -22.87 17.15 13.19
CA LEU A 82 -22.08 17.50 14.37
C LEU A 82 -20.88 16.57 14.54
N VAL A 83 -21.10 15.25 14.55
CA VAL A 83 -20.03 14.25 14.72
C VAL A 83 -19.00 14.34 13.57
N ARG A 84 -19.46 14.54 12.34
CA ARG A 84 -18.56 14.75 11.18
C ARG A 84 -17.73 16.02 11.31
N GLN A 85 -18.33 17.12 11.77
CA GLN A 85 -17.64 18.38 12.01
C GLN A 85 -16.60 18.26 13.13
N VAL A 86 -16.93 17.57 14.23
CA VAL A 86 -15.97 17.31 15.31
C VAL A 86 -14.78 16.48 14.81
N LEU A 87 -15.00 15.40 14.07
CA LEU A 87 -13.88 14.63 13.48
C LEU A 87 -13.04 15.45 12.49
N LYS A 88 -13.66 16.37 11.73
CA LYS A 88 -12.93 17.31 10.87
C LYS A 88 -12.08 18.25 11.71
N GLY A 89 -12.64 18.84 12.76
CA GLY A 89 -11.94 19.72 13.70
C GLY A 89 -10.77 19.04 14.40
N ILE A 90 -10.98 17.83 14.92
CA ILE A 90 -9.92 17.00 15.53
C ILE A 90 -8.77 16.79 14.54
N ARG A 91 -9.07 16.48 13.27
CA ARG A 91 -8.02 16.32 12.26
C ARG A 91 -7.25 17.61 12.00
N SER A 92 -7.94 18.74 11.95
CA SER A 92 -7.33 20.04 11.69
C SER A 92 -6.45 20.52 12.85
N VAL A 93 -6.87 20.27 14.10
CA VAL A 93 -6.15 20.70 15.31
C VAL A 93 -5.03 19.72 15.67
N HIS A 94 -5.25 18.42 15.53
CA HIS A 94 -4.32 17.36 15.91
C HIS A 94 -3.79 16.62 14.68
N ALA A 95 -3.35 17.36 13.67
CA ALA A 95 -2.72 16.79 12.48
C ALA A 95 -1.37 16.14 12.86
N VAL A 96 -1.41 14.88 13.31
CA VAL A 96 -0.21 14.09 13.58
C VAL A 96 0.14 13.30 12.31
N PRO A 97 1.40 13.36 11.84
CA PRO A 97 1.88 12.51 10.75
C PRO A 97 1.59 11.03 11.05
N GLU A 98 1.09 10.30 10.07
CA GLU A 98 0.81 8.88 10.24
C GLU A 98 2.13 8.13 10.49
N LYS A 99 2.32 7.58 11.70
CA LYS A 99 3.47 6.74 12.01
C LYS A 99 3.42 5.47 11.17
N ARG A 100 4.34 5.35 10.22
CA ARG A 100 4.47 4.16 9.37
C ARG A 100 5.50 3.22 9.97
N ALA A 101 5.27 1.92 9.81
CA ALA A 101 6.24 0.92 10.23
C ALA A 101 7.56 1.09 9.47
N ARG A 102 8.68 1.03 10.17
CA ARG A 102 10.02 1.05 9.56
C ARG A 102 10.14 -0.13 8.59
N PRO A 103 10.57 0.07 7.32
CA PRO A 103 10.78 -1.03 6.40
C PRO A 103 11.91 -1.95 6.88
N LEU A 104 11.74 -3.26 6.71
CA LEU A 104 12.83 -4.21 6.91
C LEU A 104 13.72 -4.19 5.66
N GLU A 105 14.82 -3.44 5.69
CA GLU A 105 15.73 -3.35 4.55
C GLU A 105 16.42 -4.70 4.24
N LEU A 106 16.79 -4.91 2.98
CA LEU A 106 17.43 -6.15 2.54
C LEU A 106 18.72 -6.45 3.32
N ALA A 107 19.54 -5.44 3.61
CA ALA A 107 20.76 -5.60 4.41
C ALA A 107 20.46 -6.08 5.84
N VAL A 108 19.37 -5.61 6.45
CA VAL A 108 18.93 -6.09 7.77
C VAL A 108 18.42 -7.53 7.67
N LEU A 109 17.66 -7.86 6.63
CA LEU A 109 17.20 -9.23 6.37
C LEU A 109 18.38 -10.21 6.22
N GLU A 110 19.40 -9.83 5.43
CA GLU A 110 20.63 -10.61 5.24
C GLU A 110 21.35 -10.85 6.56
N ARG A 111 21.56 -9.80 7.36
CA ARG A 111 22.20 -9.91 8.68
C ARG A 111 21.46 -10.89 9.59
N VAL A 112 20.13 -10.77 9.68
CA VAL A 112 19.32 -11.62 10.55
C VAL A 112 19.30 -13.07 10.04
N ALA A 113 19.22 -13.28 8.73
CA ALA A 113 19.29 -14.60 8.13
C ALA A 113 20.65 -15.28 8.39
N GLN A 114 21.75 -14.54 8.27
CA GLN A 114 23.09 -15.04 8.57
C GLN A 114 23.24 -15.41 10.05
N TRP A 115 22.73 -14.56 10.95
CA TRP A 115 22.72 -14.86 12.38
C TRP A 115 21.92 -16.12 12.68
N LEU A 116 20.75 -16.30 12.03
CA LEU A 116 19.94 -17.51 12.15
C LEU A 116 20.66 -18.76 11.63
N ASP A 117 21.39 -18.67 10.52
CA ASP A 117 22.16 -19.79 9.98
C ASP A 117 23.22 -20.27 10.98
N THR A 118 23.93 -19.34 11.63
CA THR A 118 24.86 -19.63 12.72
C THR A 118 24.15 -20.21 13.94
N ALA A 119 23.02 -19.64 14.37
CA ALA A 119 22.27 -20.09 15.53
C ALA A 119 21.69 -21.50 15.35
N ILE A 120 21.17 -21.81 14.15
CA ILE A 120 20.70 -23.16 13.76
C ILE A 120 21.86 -24.15 13.82
N SER A 121 23.01 -23.80 13.25
CA SER A 121 24.20 -24.67 13.24
C SER A 121 24.69 -24.96 14.66
N ASN A 122 24.79 -23.93 15.51
CA ASN A 122 25.21 -24.09 16.90
C ASN A 122 24.23 -24.96 17.70
N ALA A 123 22.92 -24.73 17.56
CA ALA A 123 21.90 -25.53 18.22
C ALA A 123 21.96 -27.01 17.82
N ALA A 124 22.19 -27.28 16.52
CA ALA A 124 22.37 -28.65 16.03
C ALA A 124 23.63 -29.31 16.63
N GLN A 125 24.76 -28.60 16.67
CA GLN A 125 26.01 -29.14 17.24
C GLN A 125 25.92 -29.38 18.75
N MET A 126 25.21 -28.53 19.48
CA MET A 126 25.03 -28.66 20.94
C MET A 126 23.92 -29.64 21.31
N GLY A 127 23.17 -30.18 20.35
CA GLY A 127 22.00 -31.03 20.63
C GLY A 127 20.82 -30.29 21.27
N ASP A 128 20.77 -28.96 21.17
CA ASP A 128 19.67 -28.15 21.68
C ASP A 128 18.49 -28.18 20.70
N ALA A 129 17.66 -29.22 20.82
CA ALA A 129 16.47 -29.42 19.98
C ALA A 129 15.49 -28.24 20.06
N GLN A 130 15.37 -27.59 21.22
CA GLN A 130 14.44 -26.48 21.40
C GLN A 130 14.90 -25.25 20.62
N ALA A 131 16.17 -24.87 20.75
CA ALA A 131 16.76 -23.76 20.00
C ALA A 131 16.71 -24.05 18.49
N LEU A 132 17.05 -25.29 18.09
CA LEU A 132 17.02 -25.72 16.69
C LEU A 132 15.64 -25.51 16.05
N LEU A 133 14.56 -25.99 16.71
CA LEU A 133 13.19 -25.76 16.27
C LEU A 133 12.83 -24.28 16.19
N ARG A 134 13.17 -23.50 17.24
CA ARG A 134 12.84 -22.07 17.31
C ARG A 134 13.51 -21.27 16.19
N HIS A 135 14.82 -21.45 16.00
CA HIS A 135 15.56 -20.70 14.99
C HIS A 135 15.15 -21.09 13.57
N THR A 136 14.94 -22.38 13.31
CA THR A 136 14.49 -22.87 11.99
C THR A 136 13.11 -22.33 11.63
N ARG A 137 12.15 -22.37 12.58
CA ARG A 137 10.83 -21.73 12.41
C ARG A 137 10.95 -20.24 12.14
N ASN A 138 11.73 -19.52 12.95
CA ASN A 138 11.88 -18.08 12.85
C ASN A 138 12.46 -17.67 11.49
N ARG A 139 13.42 -18.45 10.97
CA ARG A 139 13.97 -18.27 9.62
C ARG A 139 12.91 -18.42 8.53
N SER A 140 12.08 -19.45 8.62
CA SER A 140 10.97 -19.66 7.69
C SER A 140 9.95 -18.53 7.75
N VAL A 141 9.53 -18.12 8.95
CA VAL A 141 8.63 -16.97 9.18
C VAL A 141 9.19 -15.70 8.56
N LEU A 142 10.47 -15.39 8.81
CA LEU A 142 11.12 -14.17 8.34
C LEU A 142 11.19 -14.12 6.82
N LEU A 143 11.73 -15.16 6.19
CA LEU A 143 11.97 -15.17 4.75
C LEU A 143 10.67 -15.29 3.96
N LEU A 144 9.75 -16.14 4.37
CA LEU A 144 8.45 -16.25 3.71
C LEU A 144 7.63 -14.96 3.92
N GLY A 145 7.65 -14.40 5.13
CA GLY A 145 6.97 -13.15 5.45
C GLY A 145 7.51 -11.96 4.64
N PHE A 146 8.83 -11.88 4.47
CA PHE A 146 9.48 -10.86 3.64
C PHE A 146 9.20 -11.09 2.16
N TRP A 147 9.69 -12.17 1.56
CA TRP A 147 9.66 -12.37 0.11
C TRP A 147 8.26 -12.46 -0.46
N ARG A 148 7.28 -12.85 0.34
CA ARG A 148 5.88 -12.84 -0.09
C ARG A 148 5.14 -11.55 0.27
N GLY A 149 5.71 -10.72 1.14
CA GLY A 149 5.05 -9.54 1.68
C GLY A 149 3.76 -9.88 2.45
N PHE A 150 3.71 -11.05 3.10
CA PHE A 150 2.51 -11.45 3.84
C PHE A 150 2.25 -10.55 5.05
N ARG A 151 0.96 -10.33 5.31
CA ARG A 151 0.50 -9.79 6.60
C ARG A 151 0.62 -10.87 7.67
N SER A 152 0.66 -10.46 8.94
CA SER A 152 0.71 -11.39 10.06
C SER A 152 -0.42 -12.41 10.06
N ASP A 153 -1.64 -12.02 9.71
CA ASP A 153 -2.79 -12.92 9.60
C ASP A 153 -2.66 -13.88 8.41
N GLU A 154 -2.15 -13.41 7.27
CA GLU A 154 -1.87 -14.28 6.11
C GLU A 154 -0.82 -15.34 6.48
N LEU A 155 0.26 -14.93 7.15
CA LEU A 155 1.36 -15.82 7.53
C LEU A 155 0.94 -16.89 8.55
N VAL A 156 0.25 -16.52 9.63
CA VAL A 156 -0.15 -17.51 10.67
C VAL A 156 -1.29 -18.42 10.22
N ASN A 157 -2.08 -18.02 9.22
CA ASN A 157 -3.17 -18.83 8.68
C ASN A 157 -2.73 -19.79 7.56
N LEU A 158 -1.45 -19.80 7.19
CA LEU A 158 -0.93 -20.80 6.26
C LEU A 158 -1.11 -22.21 6.86
N ARG A 159 -1.54 -23.13 5.99
CA ARG A 159 -1.81 -24.52 6.33
C ARG A 159 -0.97 -25.42 5.44
N VAL A 160 -0.38 -26.47 6.02
CA VAL A 160 0.55 -27.37 5.31
C VAL A 160 -0.11 -27.97 4.09
N GLU A 161 -1.35 -28.44 4.24
CA GLU A 161 -2.16 -29.04 3.17
C GLU A 161 -2.51 -28.08 2.03
N ASN A 162 -2.37 -26.77 2.25
CA ASN A 162 -2.65 -25.72 1.25
C ASN A 162 -1.36 -25.14 0.64
N VAL A 163 -0.19 -25.73 0.91
CA VAL A 163 1.09 -25.32 0.33
C VAL A 163 1.61 -26.41 -0.59
N GLU A 164 1.77 -26.08 -1.87
CA GLU A 164 2.41 -26.93 -2.87
C GLU A 164 3.82 -26.40 -3.13
N VAL A 165 4.83 -27.25 -2.93
CA VAL A 165 6.21 -26.92 -3.23
C VAL A 165 6.64 -27.61 -4.51
N LYS A 166 7.12 -26.82 -5.48
CA LYS A 166 7.73 -27.32 -6.71
C LYS A 166 9.24 -27.15 -6.62
N PRO A 167 10.02 -28.26 -6.49
CA PRO A 167 11.46 -28.19 -6.35
C PRO A 167 12.12 -27.37 -7.48
N GLY A 168 13.03 -26.47 -7.12
CA GLY A 168 13.72 -25.59 -8.08
C GLY A 168 12.89 -24.42 -8.62
N GLU A 169 11.56 -24.47 -8.57
CA GLU A 169 10.68 -23.40 -9.07
C GLU A 169 10.22 -22.45 -7.95
N GLY A 170 9.61 -22.99 -6.89
CA GLY A 170 8.93 -22.16 -5.91
C GLY A 170 7.94 -22.89 -5.02
N LEU A 171 7.17 -22.11 -4.28
CA LEU A 171 5.99 -22.59 -3.56
C LEU A 171 4.75 -21.81 -3.99
N THR A 172 3.62 -22.51 -3.96
CA THR A 172 2.29 -21.95 -4.14
C THR A 172 1.49 -22.22 -2.87
N CYS A 173 0.80 -21.22 -2.36
CA CYS A 173 0.01 -21.35 -1.15
C CYS A 173 -1.38 -20.76 -1.31
N TYR A 174 -2.40 -21.51 -0.87
CA TYR A 174 -3.78 -21.09 -0.89
C TYR A 174 -4.21 -20.57 0.48
N LEU A 175 -4.81 -19.38 0.51
CA LEU A 175 -5.44 -18.81 1.70
C LEU A 175 -6.93 -18.59 1.44
N GLY A 176 -7.78 -19.36 2.11
CA GLY A 176 -9.25 -19.26 1.98
C GLY A 176 -9.84 -17.97 2.54
N ARG A 177 -9.07 -17.19 3.32
CA ARG A 177 -9.46 -15.85 3.78
C ARG A 177 -8.24 -14.92 3.75
N SER A 178 -8.42 -13.73 3.19
CA SER A 178 -7.41 -12.66 3.25
C SER A 178 -8.05 -11.29 3.52
N LYS A 179 -7.25 -10.35 4.06
CA LYS A 179 -7.70 -8.98 4.33
C LYS A 179 -7.91 -8.21 3.02
N GLY A 180 -9.11 -8.33 2.46
CA GLY A 180 -9.50 -7.70 1.18
C GLY A 180 -10.33 -8.62 0.30
N ASP A 181 -10.38 -9.91 0.63
CA ASP A 181 -11.34 -10.86 0.08
C ASP A 181 -12.67 -10.75 0.84
N ARG A 182 -13.59 -9.95 0.28
CA ARG A 182 -14.94 -9.75 0.83
C ARG A 182 -15.90 -10.88 0.44
N GLN A 183 -15.59 -11.61 -0.64
CA GLN A 183 -16.45 -12.66 -1.19
C GLN A 183 -16.01 -14.07 -0.74
N LEU A 184 -14.91 -14.18 0.02
CA LEU A 184 -14.36 -15.44 0.53
C LEU A 184 -14.02 -16.44 -0.58
N GLN A 185 -13.60 -15.93 -1.75
CA GLN A 185 -13.16 -16.76 -2.87
C GLN A 185 -11.81 -17.43 -2.61
N GLY A 186 -11.10 -16.98 -1.57
CA GLY A 186 -9.73 -17.38 -1.30
C GLY A 186 -8.76 -16.77 -2.31
N ARG A 187 -7.47 -16.98 -2.07
CA ARG A 187 -6.43 -16.51 -2.96
C ARG A 187 -5.25 -17.45 -3.00
N VAL A 188 -4.74 -17.66 -4.20
CA VAL A 188 -3.49 -18.36 -4.45
C VAL A 188 -2.34 -17.37 -4.51
N PHE A 189 -1.24 -17.74 -3.87
CA PHE A 189 -0.08 -16.91 -3.67
C PHE A 189 1.17 -17.70 -4.07
N LYS A 190 1.90 -17.21 -5.06
CA LYS A 190 3.17 -17.80 -5.51
C LYS A 190 4.36 -17.10 -4.85
N CYS A 191 5.40 -17.85 -4.54
CA CYS A 191 6.67 -17.35 -4.05
C CYS A 191 7.82 -18.15 -4.68
N PRO A 192 8.72 -17.53 -5.44
CA PRO A 192 9.76 -18.26 -6.18
C PRO A 192 10.84 -18.85 -5.25
N ALA A 193 11.49 -19.90 -5.71
CA ALA A 193 12.74 -20.36 -5.13
C ALA A 193 13.84 -19.37 -5.50
N LEU A 194 14.70 -19.03 -4.53
CA LEU A 194 15.77 -18.07 -4.70
C LEU A 194 17.13 -18.73 -4.48
N SER A 195 18.17 -18.22 -5.12
CA SER A 195 19.56 -18.68 -4.91
C SER A 195 20.12 -18.29 -3.54
N ARG A 196 19.65 -17.18 -2.98
CA ARG A 196 20.01 -16.66 -1.65
C ARG A 196 18.76 -16.29 -0.89
N LEU A 197 18.82 -16.37 0.45
CA LEU A 197 17.69 -16.03 1.33
C LEU A 197 16.40 -16.78 0.96
N CYS A 198 16.53 -18.02 0.50
CA CYS A 198 15.43 -18.74 -0.15
C CYS A 198 14.28 -19.05 0.83
N PRO A 199 13.05 -18.55 0.56
CA PRO A 199 11.89 -18.83 1.40
C PRO A 199 11.46 -20.30 1.29
N VAL A 200 11.64 -20.93 0.13
CA VAL A 200 11.28 -22.35 -0.11
C VAL A 200 12.16 -23.29 0.71
N ILE A 201 13.49 -23.08 0.69
CA ILE A 201 14.42 -23.87 1.50
C ILE A 201 14.11 -23.70 2.98
N ALA A 202 13.85 -22.46 3.42
CA ALA A 202 13.53 -22.19 4.82
C ALA A 202 12.20 -22.85 5.25
N PHE A 203 11.18 -22.80 4.39
CA PHE A 203 9.90 -23.47 4.61
C PHE A 203 10.06 -24.98 4.74
N ASN A 204 10.72 -25.63 3.78
CA ASN A 204 10.95 -27.07 3.81
C ASN A 204 11.76 -27.50 5.03
N ALA A 205 12.81 -26.76 5.39
CA ALA A 205 13.62 -27.04 6.57
C ALA A 205 12.76 -27.03 7.85
N TRP A 206 11.86 -26.05 7.98
CA TRP A 206 10.94 -25.97 9.11
C TRP A 206 9.92 -27.11 9.12
N VAL A 207 9.22 -27.34 8.01
CA VAL A 207 8.16 -28.36 7.92
C VAL A 207 8.73 -29.75 8.19
N SER A 208 9.89 -30.08 7.61
CA SER A 208 10.57 -31.36 7.83
C SER A 208 11.05 -31.51 9.27
N LEU A 209 11.70 -30.48 9.84
CA LEU A 209 12.22 -30.55 11.21
C LEU A 209 11.10 -30.69 12.25
N ALA A 210 9.97 -30.00 12.06
CA ALA A 210 8.83 -30.06 12.96
C ALA A 210 7.88 -31.24 12.68
N GLY A 211 8.14 -32.04 11.65
CA GLY A 211 7.33 -33.21 11.28
C GLY A 211 5.89 -32.84 10.92
N LEU A 212 5.69 -31.70 10.24
CA LEU A 212 4.34 -31.20 9.94
C LEU A 212 3.78 -31.85 8.68
N THR A 213 2.63 -32.52 8.79
CA THR A 213 1.94 -33.15 7.66
C THR A 213 0.64 -32.43 7.29
N GLU A 214 -0.05 -31.85 8.26
CA GLU A 214 -1.31 -31.11 8.10
C GLU A 214 -1.43 -30.02 9.16
N GLY A 215 -2.38 -29.09 8.99
CA GLY A 215 -2.69 -28.05 9.97
C GLY A 215 -1.84 -26.80 9.82
N PRO A 216 -1.81 -25.91 10.83
CA PRO A 216 -1.11 -24.64 10.74
C PRO A 216 0.40 -24.81 10.50
N VAL A 217 0.98 -24.04 9.58
CA VAL A 217 2.43 -24.09 9.29
C VAL A 217 3.23 -23.56 10.48
N PHE A 218 2.85 -22.40 11.00
CA PHE A 218 3.61 -21.72 12.06
C PHE A 218 2.92 -21.86 13.40
N ARG A 219 3.54 -22.64 14.29
CA ARG A 219 2.99 -23.02 15.60
C ARG A 219 3.84 -22.52 16.75
N LYS A 220 3.21 -22.42 17.92
CA LYS A 220 3.93 -22.10 19.17
C LYS A 220 4.87 -23.26 19.51
N ILE A 221 6.06 -22.92 19.99
CA ILE A 221 7.00 -23.89 20.57
C ILE A 221 7.08 -23.55 22.05
N ASN A 222 6.83 -24.52 22.93
CA ASN A 222 6.89 -24.29 24.37
C ASN A 222 8.34 -24.38 24.90
N ARG A 223 8.51 -24.19 26.21
CA ARG A 223 9.85 -24.20 26.84
C ARG A 223 10.53 -25.57 26.85
N TRP A 224 9.80 -26.64 26.50
CA TRP A 224 10.30 -28.02 26.45
C TRP A 224 10.51 -28.52 25.02
N GLY A 225 10.39 -27.64 24.01
CA GLY A 225 10.57 -28.02 22.61
C GLY A 225 9.35 -28.66 21.94
N HIS A 226 8.20 -28.77 22.61
CA HIS A 226 7.00 -29.28 21.96
C HIS A 226 6.36 -28.21 21.06
N VAL A 227 6.05 -28.63 19.83
CA VAL A 227 5.30 -27.85 18.84
C VAL A 227 3.80 -28.02 19.15
N ALA A 228 3.09 -26.91 19.32
CA ALA A 228 1.65 -26.92 19.59
C ALA A 228 0.84 -27.42 18.37
N GLU A 229 -0.45 -27.70 18.56
CA GLU A 229 -1.37 -28.00 17.44
C GLU A 229 -1.92 -26.72 16.80
N ASP A 230 -2.18 -25.71 17.63
CA ASP A 230 -2.73 -24.42 17.19
C ASP A 230 -1.72 -23.52 16.47
N ALA A 231 -2.25 -22.67 15.60
CA ALA A 231 -1.51 -21.63 14.93
C ALA A 231 -0.91 -20.61 15.93
N LEU A 232 0.23 -20.02 15.56
CA LEU A 232 0.71 -18.83 16.25
C LEU A 232 -0.35 -17.73 16.18
N HIS A 233 -0.52 -17.00 17.28
CA HIS A 233 -1.38 -15.83 17.26
C HIS A 233 -0.72 -14.70 16.47
N ALA A 234 -1.45 -14.02 15.59
CA ALA A 234 -0.91 -12.99 14.70
C ALA A 234 -0.19 -11.86 15.47
N HIS A 235 -0.65 -11.51 16.68
CA HIS A 235 -0.01 -10.49 17.52
C HIS A 235 1.37 -10.93 18.06
N SER A 236 1.60 -12.23 18.21
CA SER A 236 2.87 -12.78 18.69
C SER A 236 4.00 -12.60 17.68
N LEU A 237 3.69 -12.40 16.38
CA LEU A 237 4.70 -12.17 15.35
C LEU A 237 5.48 -10.86 15.55
N ILE A 238 4.87 -9.84 16.15
CA ILE A 238 5.58 -8.57 16.43
C ILE A 238 6.67 -8.81 17.46
N ALA A 239 6.33 -9.43 18.59
CA ALA A 239 7.29 -9.75 19.64
C ALA A 239 8.38 -10.71 19.12
N LEU A 240 7.99 -11.73 18.33
CA LEU A 240 8.94 -12.66 17.70
C LEU A 240 9.93 -11.93 16.79
N LEU A 241 9.44 -11.05 15.90
CA LEU A 241 10.29 -10.29 15.00
C LEU A 241 11.24 -9.37 15.77
N ARG A 242 10.76 -8.65 16.78
CA ARG A 242 11.58 -7.73 17.58
C ARG A 242 12.67 -8.46 18.36
N ASN A 243 12.33 -9.59 18.98
CA ASN A 243 13.31 -10.41 19.68
C ASN A 243 14.36 -10.94 18.71
N LEU A 244 13.95 -11.43 17.54
CA LEU A 244 14.87 -11.90 16.51
C LEU A 244 15.83 -10.79 16.02
N LEU A 245 15.30 -9.59 15.79
CA LEU A 245 16.10 -8.42 15.41
C LEU A 245 17.09 -8.05 16.52
N SER A 246 16.65 -8.06 17.79
CA SER A 246 17.50 -7.79 18.94
C SER A 246 18.63 -8.83 19.07
N GLU A 247 18.31 -10.12 18.95
CA GLU A 247 19.27 -11.22 19.03
C GLU A 247 20.33 -11.13 17.90
N ALA A 248 19.94 -10.63 16.72
CA ALA A 248 20.84 -10.40 15.59
C ALA A 248 21.58 -9.04 15.64
N GLY A 249 21.49 -8.29 16.76
CA GLY A 249 22.20 -7.02 16.92
C GLY A 249 21.67 -5.86 16.05
N VAL A 250 20.39 -5.90 15.68
CA VAL A 250 19.73 -4.79 14.97
C VAL A 250 19.40 -3.67 15.95
N VAL A 251 19.79 -2.44 15.61
CA VAL A 251 19.49 -1.24 16.40
C VAL A 251 18.01 -0.88 16.32
N ALA A 252 17.44 -0.45 17.44
CA ALA A 252 16.05 -0.02 17.56
C ALA A 252 15.00 -1.06 17.07
N PRO A 253 15.05 -2.32 17.55
CA PRO A 253 14.12 -3.36 17.13
C PRO A 253 12.65 -2.98 17.40
N GLU A 254 12.37 -2.15 18.40
CA GLU A 254 11.04 -1.64 18.75
C GLU A 254 10.35 -0.81 17.64
N GLU A 255 11.11 -0.25 16.69
CA GLU A 255 10.54 0.48 15.55
C GLU A 255 9.91 -0.44 14.49
N TYR A 256 10.23 -1.74 14.56
CA TYR A 256 9.70 -2.74 13.63
C TYR A 256 8.35 -3.27 14.10
N SER A 257 7.51 -3.63 13.13
CA SER A 257 6.17 -4.18 13.36
C SER A 257 5.85 -5.30 12.37
N SER A 258 4.65 -5.85 12.48
CA SER A 258 4.11 -6.83 11.52
C SER A 258 4.15 -6.39 10.06
N HIS A 259 4.13 -5.08 9.79
CA HIS A 259 4.13 -4.53 8.43
C HIS A 259 5.54 -4.25 7.89
N SER A 260 6.58 -4.36 8.71
CA SER A 260 7.95 -4.04 8.32
C SER A 260 8.47 -4.96 7.22
N MET A 261 8.17 -6.26 7.27
CA MET A 261 8.52 -7.23 6.22
C MET A 261 7.87 -6.87 4.88
N ARG A 262 6.55 -6.62 4.89
CA ARG A 262 5.80 -6.23 3.68
C ARG A 262 6.28 -4.91 3.09
N ARG A 263 6.61 -3.92 3.93
CA ARG A 263 7.18 -2.64 3.48
C ARG A 263 8.59 -2.80 2.93
N GLY A 264 9.42 -3.60 3.60
CA GLY A 264 10.76 -3.93 3.15
C GLY A 264 10.76 -4.57 1.76
N PHE A 265 9.89 -5.56 1.55
CA PHE A 265 9.71 -6.18 0.24
C PHE A 265 9.24 -5.20 -0.82
N ALA A 266 8.23 -4.36 -0.53
CA ALA A 266 7.74 -3.36 -1.48
C ALA A 266 8.83 -2.36 -1.88
N GLY A 267 9.64 -1.92 -0.93
CA GLY A 267 10.80 -1.05 -1.19
C GLY A 267 11.86 -1.75 -2.04
N TRP A 268 12.19 -3.01 -1.71
CA TRP A 268 13.12 -3.83 -2.49
C TRP A 268 12.64 -4.06 -3.94
N ALA A 269 11.37 -4.44 -4.13
CA ALA A 269 10.82 -4.73 -5.45
C ALA A 269 10.87 -3.49 -6.35
N ARG A 270 10.52 -2.32 -5.80
CA ARG A 270 10.63 -1.05 -6.54
C ARG A 270 12.07 -0.68 -6.86
N ALA A 271 12.99 -0.84 -5.91
CA ALA A 271 14.42 -0.64 -6.16
C ALA A 271 14.97 -1.63 -7.21
N SER A 272 14.32 -2.79 -7.37
CA SER A 272 14.63 -3.81 -8.38
C SER A 272 13.90 -3.60 -9.71
N GLY A 273 13.23 -2.44 -9.90
CA GLY A 273 12.62 -2.07 -11.18
C GLY A 273 11.20 -2.61 -11.41
N TRP A 274 10.54 -3.19 -10.41
CA TRP A 274 9.17 -3.68 -10.57
C TRP A 274 8.21 -2.53 -10.82
N ASP A 275 7.31 -2.71 -11.79
CA ASP A 275 6.23 -1.77 -11.99
C ASP A 275 5.17 -1.88 -10.87
N ILE A 276 4.28 -0.88 -10.78
CA ILE A 276 3.26 -0.83 -9.73
C ILE A 276 2.23 -1.96 -9.91
N LYS A 277 1.90 -2.34 -11.14
CA LYS A 277 0.89 -3.35 -11.45
C LYS A 277 1.36 -4.75 -11.05
N GLU A 278 2.58 -5.11 -11.44
CA GLU A 278 3.27 -6.34 -11.04
C GLU A 278 3.36 -6.43 -9.52
N LEU A 279 3.78 -5.34 -8.87
CA LEU A 279 3.88 -5.30 -7.42
C LEU A 279 2.51 -5.44 -6.73
N MET A 280 1.48 -4.79 -7.26
CA MET A 280 0.10 -4.90 -6.77
C MET A 280 -0.44 -6.32 -6.93
N GLU A 281 -0.21 -6.96 -8.06
CA GLU A 281 -0.60 -8.34 -8.32
C GLU A 281 0.13 -9.29 -7.39
N TYR A 282 1.45 -9.17 -7.27
CA TYR A 282 2.25 -10.01 -6.40
C TYR A 282 1.89 -9.78 -4.93
N VAL A 283 1.94 -8.58 -4.40
CA VAL A 283 1.67 -8.32 -2.97
C VAL A 283 0.18 -8.47 -2.62
N GLY A 284 -0.67 -8.31 -3.61
CA GLY A 284 -2.11 -8.48 -3.49
C GLY A 284 -2.87 -7.25 -3.03
N TRP A 285 -2.45 -6.08 -3.51
CA TRP A 285 -3.20 -4.84 -3.35
C TRP A 285 -4.26 -4.74 -4.43
N LYS A 286 -5.50 -4.42 -4.02
CA LYS A 286 -6.63 -4.21 -4.95
C LYS A 286 -6.80 -2.75 -5.39
N ASP A 287 -6.14 -1.85 -4.68
CA ASP A 287 -6.35 -0.40 -4.80
C ASP A 287 -4.98 0.29 -4.86
N VAL A 288 -4.81 1.14 -5.87
CA VAL A 288 -3.57 1.90 -6.11
C VAL A 288 -3.26 2.80 -4.93
N LYS A 289 -4.27 3.43 -4.32
CA LYS A 289 -4.07 4.28 -3.13
C LYS A 289 -3.49 3.50 -1.96
N SER A 290 -3.87 2.23 -1.83
CA SER A 290 -3.30 1.31 -0.84
C SER A 290 -1.85 0.93 -1.18
N ALA A 291 -1.51 0.77 -2.47
CA ALA A 291 -0.14 0.56 -2.92
C ALA A 291 0.74 1.78 -2.63
N MET A 292 0.28 2.99 -2.97
CA MET A 292 1.03 4.24 -2.79
C MET A 292 1.50 4.46 -1.34
N ARG A 293 0.74 4.02 -0.33
CA ARG A 293 1.15 4.08 1.09
C ARG A 293 2.41 3.26 1.43
N TYR A 294 2.76 2.30 0.58
CA TYR A 294 3.99 1.51 0.67
C TYR A 294 5.09 2.03 -0.27
N LEU A 295 4.74 2.90 -1.21
CA LEU A 295 5.61 3.41 -2.28
C LEU A 295 6.12 4.84 -2.02
N ASP A 296 5.50 5.57 -1.08
CA ASP A 296 5.99 6.90 -0.70
C ASP A 296 7.48 6.84 -0.37
N ALA A 297 8.19 7.73 -1.05
CA ALA A 297 9.58 7.65 -1.43
C ALA A 297 10.52 7.19 -0.31
N SER A 298 11.37 6.23 -0.64
CA SER A 298 12.68 6.21 0.00
C SER A 298 13.45 7.42 -0.55
N ASP A 299 13.46 8.52 0.22
CA ASP A 299 14.29 9.70 -0.06
C ASP A 299 15.78 9.33 -0.19
N SER A 300 16.16 8.12 0.23
CA SER A 300 17.49 7.51 0.10
C SER A 300 18.05 7.48 -1.33
N ASN A 301 17.23 7.68 -2.37
CA ASN A 301 17.71 7.80 -3.75
C ASN A 301 17.30 9.12 -4.43
N LEU A 302 16.72 10.06 -3.69
CA LEU A 302 16.32 11.35 -4.26
C LEU A 302 17.57 12.10 -4.70
N GLN A 303 18.57 12.20 -3.82
CA GLN A 303 19.86 12.81 -4.12
C GLN A 303 20.52 12.16 -5.36
N ALA A 304 20.66 10.84 -5.40
CA ALA A 304 21.30 10.17 -6.53
C ALA A 304 20.52 10.32 -7.85
N ARG A 305 19.18 10.46 -7.82
CA ARG A 305 18.39 10.82 -9.01
C ARG A 305 18.65 12.26 -9.46
N PHE A 306 18.76 13.21 -8.52
CA PHE A 306 19.18 14.57 -8.82
C PHE A 306 20.60 14.60 -9.41
N GLU A 307 21.55 13.91 -8.79
CA GLU A 307 22.94 13.82 -9.25
C GLU A 307 23.06 13.14 -10.63
N GLN A 308 22.26 12.10 -10.89
CA GLN A 308 22.21 11.46 -12.21
C GLN A 308 21.68 12.43 -13.28
N GLY A 309 20.63 13.20 -12.97
CA GLY A 309 20.12 14.25 -13.84
C GLY A 309 21.13 15.37 -14.08
N LEU A 310 21.84 15.80 -13.03
CA LEU A 310 22.90 16.80 -13.11
C LEU A 310 24.10 16.30 -13.94
N THR A 311 24.48 15.04 -13.80
CA THR A 311 25.56 14.41 -14.58
C THR A 311 25.20 14.33 -16.06
N ALA A 312 23.93 14.05 -16.38
CA ALA A 312 23.44 14.03 -17.76
C ALA A 312 23.43 15.42 -18.43
N LEU A 313 23.53 16.51 -17.66
CA LEU A 313 23.64 17.89 -18.17
C LEU A 313 25.09 18.29 -18.48
N VAL A 314 26.09 17.49 -18.10
CA VAL A 314 27.49 17.77 -18.45
C VAL A 314 27.71 17.40 -19.93
N PRO A 315 28.04 18.36 -20.82
CA PRO A 315 28.36 18.02 -22.20
C PRO A 315 29.58 17.09 -22.22
N ALA A 316 29.48 16.00 -23.00
CA ALA A 316 30.58 15.08 -23.19
C ALA A 316 31.83 15.87 -23.62
N VAL A 317 32.93 15.73 -22.88
CA VAL A 317 34.23 16.28 -23.28
C VAL A 317 34.54 15.71 -24.67
N PRO A 318 34.75 16.55 -25.70
CA PRO A 318 35.06 16.05 -27.02
C PRO A 318 36.35 15.23 -26.95
N GLN A 319 36.24 13.93 -27.25
CA GLN A 319 37.39 13.06 -27.47
C GLN A 319 38.22 13.66 -28.62
N PRO A 320 39.56 13.74 -28.51
CA PRO A 320 40.38 14.23 -29.60
C PRO A 320 40.19 13.33 -30.83
N PRO A 321 39.97 13.90 -32.03
CA PRO A 321 39.74 13.10 -33.23
C PRO A 321 40.99 12.26 -33.56
N PRO A 322 40.82 11.04 -34.10
CA PRO A 322 41.94 10.27 -34.64
C PRO A 322 42.60 11.02 -35.82
N PRO A 323 43.90 10.81 -36.08
CA PRO A 323 44.62 11.55 -37.10
C PRO A 323 44.06 11.27 -38.50
N LEU A 324 43.76 12.36 -39.23
CA LEU A 324 43.19 12.38 -40.58
C LEU A 324 44.23 11.96 -41.63
N LEU A 325 43.93 10.88 -42.36
CA LEU A 325 44.53 10.58 -43.67
C LEU A 325 43.86 11.44 -44.74
N LEU A 326 44.67 12.17 -45.52
CA LEU A 326 44.22 13.13 -46.53
C LEU A 326 43.70 12.45 -47.82
N LEU A 327 42.47 12.85 -48.16
CA LEU A 327 41.91 13.22 -49.47
C LEU A 327 41.83 12.17 -50.61
N THR A 328 40.60 11.94 -51.08
CA THR A 328 40.13 12.53 -52.34
C THR A 328 38.63 12.79 -52.27
N GLU A 329 38.23 13.97 -52.74
CA GLU A 329 36.88 14.53 -52.69
C GLU A 329 35.93 13.82 -53.66
N GLN A 330 34.68 13.59 -53.22
CA GLN A 330 33.51 13.97 -54.03
C GLN A 330 32.44 14.57 -53.12
N VAL A 331 31.96 15.72 -53.55
CA VAL A 331 31.02 16.61 -52.89
C VAL A 331 29.61 16.03 -52.99
N GLU A 332 29.00 15.74 -51.84
CA GLU A 332 27.53 15.73 -51.69
C GLU A 332 27.17 16.52 -50.44
N GLY A 333 26.23 17.46 -50.61
CA GLY A 333 25.94 18.55 -49.68
C GLY A 333 25.43 18.13 -48.29
N PRO A 334 25.41 19.09 -47.34
CA PRO A 334 25.05 18.80 -45.95
C PRO A 334 23.56 18.44 -45.85
N ARG A 335 23.28 17.17 -45.48
CA ARG A 335 22.01 16.81 -44.87
C ARG A 335 21.99 17.38 -43.46
N LEU A 336 21.32 18.52 -43.30
CA LEU A 336 20.81 19.01 -42.03
C LEU A 336 19.99 17.88 -41.38
N LEU A 337 20.45 17.39 -40.22
CA LEU A 337 19.61 16.62 -39.31
C LEU A 337 18.49 17.56 -38.84
N ALA A 338 17.27 17.24 -39.24
CA ALA A 338 16.08 17.97 -38.84
C ALA A 338 15.96 17.96 -37.30
N GLU A 339 15.77 19.15 -36.72
CA GLU A 339 15.30 19.33 -35.35
C GLU A 339 14.01 18.51 -35.18
N GLY A 340 14.07 17.46 -34.34
CA GLY A 340 12.92 16.62 -34.06
C GLY A 340 11.81 17.46 -33.44
N THR A 341 10.77 17.76 -34.22
CA THR A 341 9.57 18.45 -33.74
C THR A 341 8.84 17.49 -32.80
N THR A 342 8.72 17.85 -31.51
CA THR A 342 7.92 17.08 -30.55
C THR A 342 6.48 16.95 -31.07
N PRO A 343 5.94 15.73 -31.23
CA PRO A 343 4.57 15.57 -31.71
C PRO A 343 3.57 16.15 -30.70
N VAL A 344 2.51 16.76 -31.22
CA VAL A 344 1.47 17.43 -30.44
C VAL A 344 0.13 16.77 -30.72
N ALA A 345 -0.56 16.32 -29.68
CA ALA A 345 -1.92 15.80 -29.75
C ALA A 345 -2.91 16.95 -29.57
N VAL A 346 -3.94 16.99 -30.42
CA VAL A 346 -5.02 17.99 -30.32
C VAL A 346 -6.22 17.31 -29.68
N LEU A 347 -6.56 17.75 -28.47
CA LEU A 347 -7.63 17.16 -27.65
C LEU A 347 -8.81 18.11 -27.56
N ARG A 348 -10.02 17.60 -27.81
CA ARG A 348 -11.28 18.26 -27.50
C ARG A 348 -11.70 17.91 -26.09
N VAL A 349 -11.95 18.91 -25.26
CA VAL A 349 -12.36 18.72 -23.87
C VAL A 349 -13.74 19.30 -23.65
N THR A 350 -14.67 18.44 -23.23
CA THR A 350 -15.96 18.89 -22.72
C THR A 350 -15.85 19.05 -21.21
N MET A 351 -16.31 20.17 -20.67
CA MET A 351 -16.24 20.46 -19.24
C MET A 351 -17.54 21.12 -18.78
N VAL A 352 -18.34 20.41 -17.99
CA VAL A 352 -19.58 20.91 -17.39
C VAL A 352 -19.43 20.91 -15.88
N LEU A 353 -19.49 22.10 -15.27
CA LEU A 353 -19.52 22.24 -13.82
C LEU A 353 -20.94 22.56 -13.36
N ALA A 354 -21.41 21.83 -12.36
CA ALA A 354 -22.66 22.08 -11.67
C ALA A 354 -22.44 22.32 -10.18
N ARG A 355 -23.33 23.06 -9.54
CA ARG A 355 -23.29 23.26 -8.09
C ARG A 355 -23.65 21.95 -7.38
N SER A 356 -22.81 21.52 -6.44
CA SER A 356 -23.12 20.35 -5.59
C SER A 356 -24.33 20.57 -4.66
N SER A 357 -24.70 21.83 -4.38
CA SER A 357 -25.90 22.18 -3.62
C SER A 357 -26.39 23.59 -3.96
N LYS A 358 -27.66 23.90 -3.66
CA LYS A 358 -28.24 25.24 -3.91
C LYS A 358 -27.52 26.38 -3.17
N GLN A 359 -26.75 26.06 -2.12
CA GLN A 359 -26.02 27.05 -1.29
C GLN A 359 -24.55 27.24 -1.73
N SER A 360 -24.01 26.43 -2.65
CA SER A 360 -22.61 26.57 -3.06
C SER A 360 -22.40 27.79 -3.96
N ARG A 361 -21.34 28.55 -3.66
CA ARG A 361 -20.97 29.79 -4.37
C ARG A 361 -19.68 29.66 -5.20
N GLY A 362 -19.08 28.47 -5.23
CA GLY A 362 -17.76 28.22 -5.81
C GLY A 362 -17.71 28.02 -7.32
N LEU A 363 -18.85 27.99 -8.03
CA LEU A 363 -18.93 27.59 -9.44
C LEU A 363 -18.01 28.40 -10.37
N ALA A 364 -18.10 29.74 -10.32
CA ALA A 364 -17.28 30.61 -11.17
C ALA A 364 -15.78 30.56 -10.80
N ARG A 365 -15.46 30.26 -9.54
CA ARG A 365 -14.07 30.11 -9.07
C ARG A 365 -13.49 28.76 -9.51
N GLY A 366 -14.25 27.68 -9.38
CA GLY A 366 -13.84 26.34 -9.83
C GLY A 366 -13.56 26.32 -11.33
N HIS A 367 -14.48 26.89 -12.13
CA HIS A 367 -14.32 27.01 -13.58
C HIS A 367 -13.03 27.77 -13.95
N ARG A 368 -12.81 28.97 -13.39
CA ARG A 368 -11.59 29.77 -13.62
C ARG A 368 -10.31 29.04 -13.21
N LEU A 369 -10.31 28.35 -12.07
CA LEU A 369 -9.12 27.64 -11.58
C LEU A 369 -8.77 26.45 -12.47
N ILE A 370 -9.75 25.74 -13.02
CA ILE A 370 -9.49 24.66 -13.98
C ILE A 370 -8.87 25.21 -15.26
N GLU A 371 -9.41 26.31 -15.80
CA GLU A 371 -8.82 26.94 -17.00
C GLU A 371 -7.35 27.34 -16.76
N GLN A 372 -7.09 28.06 -15.67
CA GLN A 372 -5.76 28.57 -15.33
C GLN A 372 -4.75 27.47 -15.00
N THR A 373 -5.19 26.44 -14.29
CA THR A 373 -4.28 25.42 -13.76
C THR A 373 -4.11 24.28 -14.76
N CYS A 374 -5.19 23.81 -15.38
CA CYS A 374 -5.17 22.61 -16.20
C CYS A 374 -4.97 22.93 -17.69
N PHE A 375 -5.62 23.97 -18.20
CA PHE A 375 -5.76 24.16 -19.64
C PHE A 375 -4.78 25.18 -20.24
N GLU A 376 -4.53 26.31 -19.59
CA GLU A 376 -3.66 27.39 -20.11
C GLU A 376 -2.26 26.91 -20.52
N ARG A 377 -1.70 25.93 -19.78
CA ARG A 377 -0.38 25.34 -20.06
C ARG A 377 -0.32 24.55 -21.39
N PHE A 378 -1.46 24.24 -22.01
CA PHE A 378 -1.58 23.48 -23.26
C PHE A 378 -2.21 24.31 -24.38
N ALA A 379 -1.93 25.61 -24.40
CA ALA A 379 -2.39 26.54 -25.43
C ALA A 379 -3.92 26.44 -25.70
N MET A 380 -4.69 26.39 -24.61
CA MET A 380 -6.15 26.20 -24.67
C MET A 380 -6.86 27.21 -25.56
N GLN A 381 -7.76 26.70 -26.39
CA GLN A 381 -8.75 27.49 -27.13
C GLN A 381 -10.15 27.13 -26.66
N ARG A 382 -10.94 28.15 -26.29
CA ARG A 382 -12.36 27.95 -25.95
C ARG A 382 -13.18 27.95 -27.23
N LEU A 383 -13.92 26.86 -27.48
CA LEU A 383 -14.67 26.65 -28.72
C LEU A 383 -16.12 27.15 -28.67
N ASN A 384 -16.64 27.48 -27.48
CA ASN A 384 -17.97 28.05 -27.31
C ASN A 384 -18.02 29.19 -26.28
N THR A 385 -19.06 30.02 -26.36
CA THR A 385 -19.26 31.15 -25.44
C THR A 385 -19.60 30.70 -24.02
N GLU A 386 -20.21 29.53 -23.86
CA GLU A 386 -20.60 28.93 -22.58
C GLU A 386 -19.42 28.44 -21.74
N GLY A 387 -18.24 28.22 -22.34
CA GLY A 387 -17.07 27.71 -21.63
C GLY A 387 -17.23 26.24 -21.21
N THR A 388 -17.86 25.44 -22.07
CA THR A 388 -18.05 24.00 -21.84
C THR A 388 -17.32 23.14 -22.85
N LEU A 389 -16.74 23.74 -23.91
CA LEU A 389 -15.98 23.03 -24.92
C LEU A 389 -14.66 23.75 -25.22
N TYR A 390 -13.57 22.97 -25.23
CA TYR A 390 -12.21 23.45 -25.36
C TYR A 390 -11.41 22.59 -26.34
N GLU A 391 -10.35 23.16 -26.88
CA GLU A 391 -9.29 22.46 -27.60
C GLU A 391 -7.95 22.69 -26.90
N LEU A 392 -7.18 21.63 -26.66
CA LEU A 392 -5.86 21.66 -26.04
C LEU A 392 -4.81 21.06 -26.97
N ALA A 393 -3.64 21.69 -27.02
CA ALA A 393 -2.47 21.21 -27.73
C ALA A 393 -1.48 20.59 -26.74
N VAL A 394 -1.48 19.27 -26.63
CA VAL A 394 -0.68 18.53 -25.63
C VAL A 394 0.55 17.92 -26.31
N PRO A 395 1.76 18.45 -26.05
CA PRO A 395 2.99 17.84 -26.56
C PRO A 395 3.25 16.51 -25.85
N TYR A 396 3.65 15.48 -26.60
CA TYR A 396 3.94 14.16 -26.04
C TYR A 396 5.20 13.55 -26.66
N LEU A 397 5.86 12.66 -25.92
CA LEU A 397 7.04 11.91 -26.39
C LEU A 397 6.70 10.45 -26.74
N SER A 398 5.62 9.93 -26.14
CA SER A 398 5.02 8.62 -26.42
C SER A 398 3.52 8.66 -26.09
N ARG A 399 2.75 7.70 -26.63
CA ARG A 399 1.32 7.53 -26.32
C ARG A 399 1.05 7.30 -24.84
N ASP A 400 1.85 6.44 -24.20
CA ASP A 400 1.70 6.14 -22.77
C ASP A 400 1.88 7.40 -21.90
N LEU A 401 2.80 8.29 -22.27
CA LEU A 401 2.99 9.56 -21.57
C LEU A 401 1.85 10.55 -21.83
N LEU A 402 1.23 10.52 -23.02
CA LEU A 402 0.02 11.30 -23.30
C LEU A 402 -1.13 10.85 -22.39
N ASP A 403 -1.33 9.54 -22.24
CA ASP A 403 -2.35 8.97 -21.32
C ASP A 403 -2.09 9.39 -19.87
N GLU A 404 -0.84 9.36 -19.40
CA GLU A 404 -0.47 9.81 -18.05
C GLU A 404 -0.73 11.31 -17.83
N VAL A 405 -0.45 12.14 -18.85
CA VAL A 405 -0.72 13.59 -18.80
C VAL A 405 -2.23 13.86 -18.72
N ILE A 406 -3.04 13.16 -19.53
CA ILE A 406 -4.51 13.32 -19.52
C ILE A 406 -5.09 12.82 -18.20
N ALA A 407 -4.63 11.68 -17.68
CA ALA A 407 -5.07 11.17 -16.37
C ALA A 407 -4.75 12.15 -15.23
N THR A 408 -3.56 12.77 -15.26
CA THR A 408 -3.18 13.80 -14.29
C THR A 408 -4.07 15.04 -14.39
N LEU A 409 -4.42 15.45 -15.62
CA LEU A 409 -5.33 16.57 -15.84
C LEU A 409 -6.72 16.30 -15.29
N LEU A 410 -7.28 15.12 -15.56
CA LEU A 410 -8.57 14.70 -15.02
C LEU A 410 -8.57 14.73 -13.48
N ASP A 411 -7.55 14.16 -12.85
CA ASP A 411 -7.41 14.17 -11.38
C ASP A 411 -7.37 15.60 -10.81
N ASP A 412 -6.58 16.49 -11.43
CA ASP A 412 -6.50 17.89 -11.02
C ASP A 412 -7.82 18.63 -11.21
N MET A 413 -8.54 18.38 -12.30
CA MET A 413 -9.85 18.98 -12.57
C MET A 413 -10.89 18.54 -11.54
N TYR A 414 -10.98 17.23 -11.24
CA TYR A 414 -11.90 16.70 -10.24
C TYR A 414 -11.58 17.24 -8.84
N ARG A 415 -10.30 17.35 -8.48
CA ARG A 415 -9.85 17.92 -7.21
C ARG A 415 -10.24 19.40 -7.09
N ILE A 416 -9.99 20.21 -8.12
CA ILE A 416 -10.37 21.63 -8.14
C ILE A 416 -11.89 21.78 -8.05
N ALA A 417 -12.66 20.92 -8.72
CA ALA A 417 -14.11 20.93 -8.64
C ALA A 417 -14.61 20.60 -7.23
N GLU A 418 -14.07 19.55 -6.59
CA GLU A 418 -14.42 19.15 -5.21
C GLU A 418 -14.10 20.26 -4.20
N ASP A 419 -12.90 20.85 -4.29
CA ASP A 419 -12.44 21.94 -3.41
C ASP A 419 -13.35 23.19 -3.54
N ASN A 420 -13.97 23.38 -4.70
CA ASN A 420 -14.90 24.48 -4.97
C ASN A 420 -16.38 24.07 -4.89
N GLN A 421 -16.68 22.91 -4.29
CA GLN A 421 -18.04 22.40 -4.08
C GLN A 421 -18.86 22.29 -5.38
N CYS A 422 -18.20 21.87 -6.46
CA CYS A 422 -18.80 21.65 -7.77
C CYS A 422 -18.80 20.15 -8.10
N LEU A 423 -19.79 19.73 -8.88
CA LEU A 423 -19.78 18.47 -9.62
C LEU A 423 -19.18 18.78 -10.98
N LEU A 424 -18.26 17.93 -11.44
CA LEU A 424 -17.61 18.05 -12.73
C LEU A 424 -18.03 16.85 -13.59
N GLU A 425 -18.52 17.11 -14.78
CA GLU A 425 -18.62 16.15 -15.87
C GLU A 425 -17.62 16.60 -16.93
N THR A 426 -16.64 15.76 -17.25
CA THR A 426 -15.59 16.09 -18.20
C THR A 426 -15.26 14.89 -19.07
N ALA A 427 -14.87 15.15 -20.31
CA ALA A 427 -14.40 14.13 -21.24
C ALA A 427 -13.36 14.74 -22.17
N PHE A 428 -12.29 14.00 -22.45
CA PHE A 428 -11.26 14.33 -23.43
C PHE A 428 -11.44 13.41 -24.64
N HIS A 429 -11.30 13.98 -25.83
CA HIS A 429 -11.39 13.25 -27.10
C HIS A 429 -10.25 13.67 -28.01
N GLU A 430 -9.52 12.73 -28.59
CA GLU A 430 -8.52 12.99 -29.63
C GLU A 430 -9.14 12.65 -31.00
N PRO A 431 -9.57 13.64 -31.80
CA PRO A 431 -10.28 13.37 -33.07
C PRO A 431 -9.42 12.63 -34.10
N ALA A 432 -8.10 12.77 -34.02
CA ALA A 432 -7.18 12.13 -34.95
C ALA A 432 -7.15 10.61 -34.82
N THR A 433 -7.45 10.09 -33.62
CA THR A 433 -7.30 8.66 -33.29
C THR A 433 -8.58 8.05 -32.76
N ASP A 434 -9.60 8.87 -32.58
CA ASP A 434 -10.90 8.53 -31.99
C ASP A 434 -10.77 7.94 -30.58
N THR A 435 -9.82 8.45 -29.80
CA THR A 435 -9.56 8.01 -28.43
C THR A 435 -10.28 8.92 -27.43
N TYR A 436 -10.86 8.33 -26.39
CA TYR A 436 -11.63 9.02 -25.36
C TYR A 436 -11.06 8.75 -23.96
N TRP A 437 -11.08 9.78 -23.11
CA TRP A 437 -10.72 9.68 -21.69
C TRP A 437 -11.77 10.42 -20.86
N ASP A 438 -12.40 9.71 -19.91
CA ASP A 438 -13.53 10.20 -19.09
C ASP A 438 -13.20 10.23 -17.58
#